data_AF-A0A960KSH8-F1
#
_entry.id   AF-A0A960KSH8-F1
#
_cell.length_a   1.000
_cell.length_b   1.000
_cell.length_c   1.000
_cell.angle_alpha   90.00
_cell.angle_beta   90.00
_cell.angle_gamma   90.00
#
_symmetry.space_group_name_H-M   'P 1'
#
loop_
_entity.id
_entity.type
_entity.pdbx_description
1 polymer ?
#
loop_
_entity_poly.entity_id
_entity_poly.type
_entity_poly.pdbx_seq_one_letter_code
_entity_poly.pdbx_strand_id
1 'polypeptide(L)'
;MSVNRIIVLGSGGHGRVVADTLLKMQAAGEPVEPIGFLDDDVSRKGELILGLPVLGAINREDLASIEHEGVIIGIGSNWLRFILAHKLKQWGETSFSAIHPSAIIGNGTEIGTGTLVGPGVVINTGARIGEHVILNTSSSVDHDCIVSDFSHLCPGVHLGGDVRIGEGVMCGIGSSLLPQSRLGPWTVLGAGSVVIRPIRGFEVRVGAPSRRTNNLVHDLTADTATWRDLLSRHPHDVYHLPAYLETCAREEQARSMALHVEIEDTEIFLPLLVKQVPRTLGLRDYWDAATPYGFPSPLIKAETPERLRVLFDALTLACQEQRIVTLFIRLHPCFMDHLAALKEHGQMVMHGPTVLIHLEETPEQHWAQTRTRHRRSLQKLDKAGFTVRIDDWSQFDAFKDVYRATMERIGATQYYFFSTGYFCDLKQSLGDALHLVSVHAPDGTVAAAGLFTHVGEIVQYHLGGTAEGFLQQAPSKLMIHGARAWFREHGARILNLGGGLGGAQDDLFQFKRGFSEHTADFWTFRLVTDAAACEELDRRHADLHRELEMPCGYFPRYRYHCS
;
A
#
# COMPACT_ATOMS: atom_id res chain seq x y z
N MET A 1 49.45 -6.18 -5.85
CA MET A 1 48.08 -6.35 -5.32
C MET A 1 47.35 -7.28 -6.27
N SER A 2 46.40 -8.09 -5.80
CA SER A 2 45.53 -8.87 -6.68
C SER A 2 44.70 -7.93 -7.55
N VAL A 3 44.49 -8.30 -8.81
CA VAL A 3 43.66 -7.55 -9.76
C VAL A 3 42.19 -7.88 -9.47
N ASN A 4 41.33 -6.87 -9.38
CA ASN A 4 39.89 -7.08 -9.18
C ASN A 4 39.21 -7.27 -10.54
N ARG A 5 38.66 -8.45 -10.80
CA ARG A 5 37.86 -8.79 -11.98
C ARG A 5 36.44 -8.33 -11.74
N ILE A 6 35.96 -7.41 -12.58
CA ILE A 6 34.70 -6.71 -12.38
C ILE A 6 33.71 -7.03 -13.50
N ILE A 7 32.50 -7.44 -13.12
CA ILE A 7 31.38 -7.62 -14.04
C ILE A 7 30.52 -6.35 -14.06
N VAL A 8 30.11 -5.91 -15.25
CA VAL A 8 29.16 -4.80 -15.42
C VAL A 8 27.76 -5.34 -15.66
N LEU A 9 26.80 -4.95 -14.82
CA LEU A 9 25.41 -5.40 -14.94
C LEU A 9 24.61 -4.42 -15.78
N GLY A 10 24.18 -4.85 -16.96
CA GLY A 10 23.53 -4.06 -17.99
C GLY A 10 24.54 -3.58 -19.04
N SER A 11 24.27 -3.87 -20.30
CA SER A 11 25.14 -3.57 -21.45
C SER A 11 24.58 -2.48 -22.36
N GLY A 12 23.62 -1.69 -21.84
CA GLY A 12 23.00 -0.55 -22.52
C GLY A 12 23.88 0.71 -22.57
N GLY A 13 23.27 1.86 -22.84
CA GLY A 13 23.98 3.15 -22.94
C GLY A 13 24.80 3.50 -21.70
N HIS A 14 24.22 3.37 -20.50
CA HIS A 14 24.93 3.67 -19.26
C HIS A 14 26.00 2.62 -18.92
N GLY A 15 25.72 1.33 -19.15
CA GLY A 15 26.70 0.25 -18.94
C GLY A 15 27.97 0.43 -19.76
N ARG A 16 27.86 0.95 -20.99
CA ARG A 16 29.02 1.33 -21.81
C ARG A 16 29.88 2.42 -21.16
N VAL A 17 29.28 3.40 -20.49
CA VAL A 17 30.02 4.45 -19.76
C VAL A 17 30.74 3.88 -18.54
N VAL A 18 30.09 2.96 -17.82
CA VAL A 18 30.71 2.25 -16.69
C VAL A 18 31.90 1.40 -17.15
N ALA A 19 31.73 0.61 -18.20
CA ALA A 19 32.79 -0.20 -18.77
C ALA A 19 33.95 0.63 -19.31
N ASP A 20 33.68 1.74 -20.03
CA ASP A 20 34.73 2.68 -20.45
C ASP A 20 35.50 3.23 -19.25
N THR A 21 34.80 3.59 -18.17
CA THR A 21 35.44 4.06 -16.93
C THR A 21 36.38 3.00 -16.33
N LEU A 22 35.96 1.73 -16.25
CA LEU A 22 36.80 0.63 -15.77
C LEU A 22 38.02 0.39 -16.68
N LEU A 23 37.84 0.45 -18.00
CA LEU A 23 38.93 0.33 -18.97
C LEU A 23 39.94 1.48 -18.83
N LYS A 24 39.47 2.70 -18.54
CA LYS A 24 40.35 3.86 -18.27
C LYS A 24 41.11 3.71 -16.96
N MET A 25 40.47 3.19 -15.90
CA MET A 25 41.14 2.86 -14.65
C MET A 25 42.25 1.82 -14.87
N GLN A 26 41.94 0.73 -15.59
CA GLN A 26 42.93 -0.30 -15.95
C GLN A 26 44.11 0.30 -16.73
N ALA A 27 43.83 1.14 -17.74
CA ALA A 27 44.86 1.82 -18.53
C ALA A 27 45.71 2.80 -17.71
N ALA A 28 45.18 3.35 -16.61
CA ALA A 28 45.89 4.19 -15.67
C ALA A 28 46.73 3.40 -14.65
N GLY A 29 46.70 2.06 -14.71
CA GLY A 29 47.48 1.19 -13.83
C GLY A 29 46.78 0.79 -12.54
N GLU A 30 45.48 1.10 -12.39
CA GLU A 30 44.69 0.60 -11.27
C GLU A 30 44.52 -0.92 -11.37
N PRO A 31 44.51 -1.66 -10.24
CA PRO A 31 44.41 -3.12 -10.22
C PRO A 31 42.97 -3.59 -10.49
N VAL A 32 42.44 -3.29 -11.68
CA VAL A 32 41.08 -3.62 -12.11
C VAL A 32 41.07 -4.23 -13.51
N GLU A 33 40.25 -5.25 -13.72
CA GLU A 33 40.05 -5.93 -14.99
C GLU A 33 38.53 -6.04 -15.24
N PRO A 34 37.93 -5.22 -16.13
CA PRO A 34 36.57 -5.47 -16.56
C PRO A 34 36.53 -6.75 -17.39
N ILE A 35 35.73 -7.74 -17.00
CA ILE A 35 35.72 -9.07 -17.65
C ILE A 35 34.54 -9.29 -18.60
N GLY A 36 33.48 -8.48 -18.50
CA GLY A 36 32.30 -8.62 -19.35
C GLY A 36 31.05 -7.96 -18.77
N PHE A 37 29.95 -8.14 -19.51
CA PHE A 37 28.63 -7.69 -19.11
C PHE A 37 27.71 -8.87 -18.77
N LEU A 38 26.73 -8.64 -17.91
CA LEU A 38 25.51 -9.44 -17.84
C LEU A 38 24.32 -8.58 -18.27
N ASP A 39 23.41 -9.13 -19.08
CA ASP A 39 22.26 -8.40 -19.62
C ASP A 39 21.05 -9.34 -19.78
N ASP A 40 19.89 -8.90 -19.29
CA ASP A 40 18.66 -9.70 -19.35
C ASP A 40 18.13 -9.88 -20.79
N ASP A 41 18.58 -9.06 -21.74
CA ASP A 41 18.38 -9.34 -23.16
C ASP A 41 19.28 -10.51 -23.62
N VAL A 42 18.74 -11.71 -23.49
CA VAL A 42 19.41 -12.97 -23.85
C VAL A 42 19.92 -13.01 -25.30
N SER A 43 19.35 -12.20 -26.20
CA SER A 43 19.80 -12.14 -27.60
C SER A 43 21.20 -11.54 -27.74
N ARG A 44 21.67 -10.80 -26.72
CA ARG A 44 22.97 -10.12 -26.71
C ARG A 44 24.11 -11.01 -26.23
N LYS A 45 23.83 -12.21 -25.73
CA LYS A 45 24.87 -13.13 -25.23
C LYS A 45 25.93 -13.38 -26.32
N GLY A 46 27.20 -13.16 -25.97
CA GLY A 46 28.34 -13.27 -26.88
C GLY A 46 28.63 -12.01 -27.72
N GLU A 47 27.78 -10.99 -27.69
CA GLU A 47 28.06 -9.68 -28.30
C GLU A 47 29.30 -9.06 -27.65
N LEU A 48 30.18 -8.47 -28.46
CA LEU A 48 31.35 -7.73 -27.98
C LEU A 48 31.03 -6.23 -27.93
N ILE A 49 31.08 -5.65 -26.73
CA ILE A 49 30.79 -4.25 -26.47
C ILE A 49 32.04 -3.64 -25.83
N LEU A 50 32.65 -2.65 -26.50
CA LEU A 50 33.97 -2.11 -26.12
C LEU A 50 35.06 -3.20 -25.99
N GLY A 51 34.93 -4.29 -26.75
CA GLY A 51 35.83 -5.44 -26.68
C GLY A 51 35.55 -6.41 -25.53
N LEU A 52 34.53 -6.15 -24.70
CA LEU A 52 34.11 -7.01 -23.60
C LEU A 52 32.87 -7.84 -23.99
N PRO A 53 32.82 -9.14 -23.68
CA PRO A 53 31.68 -9.99 -24.03
C PRO A 53 30.49 -9.78 -23.10
N VAL A 54 29.28 -9.97 -23.63
CA VAL A 54 28.08 -10.24 -22.81
C VAL A 54 28.10 -11.73 -22.42
N LEU A 55 28.29 -12.01 -21.13
CA LEU A 55 28.56 -13.33 -20.59
C LEU A 55 27.27 -14.15 -20.32
N GLY A 56 26.15 -13.47 -20.05
CA GLY A 56 24.89 -14.09 -19.63
C GLY A 56 23.85 -13.05 -19.22
N ALA A 57 22.85 -13.48 -18.45
CA ALA A 57 21.79 -12.63 -17.92
C ALA A 57 22.06 -12.21 -16.46
N ILE A 58 21.31 -11.22 -15.96
CA ILE A 58 21.47 -10.70 -14.60
C ILE A 58 20.71 -11.61 -13.63
N ASN A 59 21.28 -12.77 -13.34
CA ASN A 59 20.73 -13.75 -12.41
C ASN A 59 21.83 -14.37 -11.54
N ARG A 60 21.41 -15.10 -10.50
CA ARG A 60 22.32 -15.69 -9.51
C ARG A 60 23.18 -16.80 -10.13
N GLU A 61 22.61 -17.57 -11.04
CA GLU A 61 23.25 -18.73 -11.66
C GLU A 61 24.43 -18.32 -12.54
N ASP A 62 24.23 -17.34 -13.41
CA ASP A 62 25.25 -16.80 -14.30
C ASP A 62 26.36 -16.11 -13.50
N LEU A 63 26.01 -15.28 -12.50
CA LEU A 63 26.99 -14.66 -11.58
C LEU A 63 27.86 -15.69 -10.87
N ALA A 64 27.25 -16.72 -10.27
CA ALA A 64 27.97 -17.77 -9.56
C ALA A 64 28.85 -18.64 -10.47
N SER A 65 28.59 -18.65 -11.79
CA SER A 65 29.37 -19.42 -12.76
C SER A 65 30.64 -18.71 -13.25
N ILE A 66 30.80 -17.42 -12.93
CA ILE A 66 31.89 -16.57 -13.41
C ILE A 66 32.78 -16.21 -12.22
N GLU A 67 34.08 -16.46 -12.31
CA GLU A 67 35.03 -16.02 -11.27
C GLU A 67 35.26 -14.51 -11.34
N HIS A 68 34.87 -13.80 -10.27
CA HIS A 68 34.95 -12.35 -10.15
C HIS A 68 35.06 -11.89 -8.69
N GLU A 69 35.62 -10.69 -8.47
CA GLU A 69 35.79 -10.08 -7.15
C GLU A 69 34.71 -9.04 -6.82
N GLY A 70 33.98 -8.56 -7.84
CA GLY A 70 32.88 -7.63 -7.61
C GLY A 70 32.07 -7.30 -8.87
N VAL A 71 30.96 -6.63 -8.63
CA VAL A 71 29.99 -6.24 -9.65
C VAL A 71 29.72 -4.74 -9.58
N ILE A 72 29.43 -4.12 -10.72
CA ILE A 72 28.94 -2.73 -10.76
C ILE A 72 27.70 -2.64 -11.65
N ILE A 73 26.68 -1.92 -11.16
CA ILE A 73 25.41 -1.78 -11.89
C ILE A 73 25.55 -0.68 -12.96
N GLY A 74 25.54 -1.10 -14.22
CA GLY A 74 25.54 -0.28 -15.43
C GLY A 74 24.15 0.21 -15.88
N ILE A 75 23.21 0.39 -14.95
CA ILE A 75 21.82 0.78 -15.23
C ILE A 75 21.54 2.19 -14.71
N GLY A 76 21.10 3.08 -15.60
CA GLY A 76 20.83 4.49 -15.29
C GLY A 76 19.58 4.72 -14.46
N SER A 77 18.55 3.86 -14.57
CA SER A 77 17.33 3.97 -13.75
C SER A 77 17.67 3.79 -12.27
N ASN A 78 17.37 4.82 -11.46
CA ASN A 78 17.57 4.78 -10.01
C ASN A 78 16.78 3.63 -9.37
N TRP A 79 15.56 3.42 -9.85
CA TRP A 79 14.66 2.38 -9.34
C TRP A 79 15.17 0.97 -9.62
N LEU A 80 15.58 0.68 -10.87
CA LEU A 80 16.14 -0.63 -11.21
C LEU A 80 17.48 -0.87 -10.49
N ARG A 81 18.30 0.17 -10.35
CA ARG A 81 19.57 0.09 -9.61
C ARG A 81 19.34 -0.21 -8.13
N PHE A 82 18.36 0.42 -7.50
CA PHE A 82 17.92 0.14 -6.14
C PHE A 82 17.50 -1.34 -5.98
N ILE A 83 16.64 -1.84 -6.86
CA ILE A 83 16.16 -3.24 -6.82
C ILE A 83 17.32 -4.22 -6.99
N LEU A 84 18.17 -4.02 -8.00
CA LEU A 84 19.28 -4.93 -8.29
C LEU A 84 20.31 -4.93 -7.16
N ALA A 85 20.66 -3.78 -6.59
CA ALA A 85 21.60 -3.71 -5.46
C ALA A 85 21.16 -4.57 -4.27
N HIS A 86 19.86 -4.54 -3.94
CA HIS A 86 19.31 -5.37 -2.87
C HIS A 86 19.37 -6.87 -3.19
N LYS A 87 19.06 -7.26 -4.44
CA LYS A 87 19.21 -8.66 -4.89
C LYS A 87 20.67 -9.14 -4.80
N LEU A 88 21.60 -8.33 -5.29
CA LEU A 88 23.04 -8.65 -5.26
C LEU A 88 23.55 -8.83 -3.83
N LYS A 89 23.12 -7.96 -2.91
CA LYS A 89 23.42 -8.09 -1.48
C LYS A 89 22.90 -9.40 -0.89
N GLN A 90 21.68 -9.81 -1.26
CA GLN A 90 21.10 -11.09 -0.84
C GLN A 90 21.85 -12.29 -1.45
N TRP A 91 22.44 -12.14 -2.63
CA TRP A 91 23.27 -13.16 -3.28
C TRP A 91 24.71 -13.21 -2.73
N GLY A 92 25.08 -12.27 -1.86
CA GLY A 92 26.42 -12.17 -1.27
C GLY A 92 27.45 -11.49 -2.17
N GLU A 93 26.99 -10.79 -3.22
CA GLU A 93 27.87 -10.10 -4.16
C GLU A 93 28.47 -8.83 -3.57
N THR A 94 29.68 -8.52 -4.00
CA THR A 94 30.39 -7.30 -3.58
C THR A 94 30.23 -6.19 -4.61
N SER A 95 29.65 -5.06 -4.20
CA SER A 95 29.50 -3.87 -5.05
C SER A 95 30.84 -3.14 -5.22
N PHE A 96 31.29 -2.99 -6.47
CA PHE A 96 32.50 -2.27 -6.84
C PHE A 96 32.20 -0.83 -7.26
N SER A 97 33.04 0.12 -6.86
CA SER A 97 32.93 1.54 -7.27
C SER A 97 33.94 1.85 -8.38
N ALA A 98 33.46 2.52 -9.43
CA ALA A 98 34.30 2.91 -10.57
C ALA A 98 34.52 4.42 -10.56
N ILE A 99 35.79 4.85 -10.54
CA ILE A 99 36.17 6.25 -10.46
C ILE A 99 37.04 6.59 -11.67
N HIS A 100 36.54 7.46 -12.54
CA HIS A 100 37.28 7.86 -13.73
C HIS A 100 38.58 8.57 -13.35
N PRO A 101 39.74 8.26 -13.97
CA PRO A 101 41.04 8.86 -13.62
C PRO A 101 41.12 10.39 -13.76
N SER A 102 40.20 11.00 -14.50
CA SER A 102 40.11 12.45 -14.64
C SER A 102 39.25 13.14 -13.57
N ALA A 103 38.65 12.38 -12.65
CA ALA A 103 37.87 12.95 -11.57
C ALA A 103 38.78 13.62 -10.54
N ILE A 104 38.33 14.72 -9.96
CA ILE A 104 39.05 15.45 -8.91
C ILE A 104 38.32 15.19 -7.59
N ILE A 105 39.02 14.56 -6.64
CA ILE A 105 38.47 14.21 -5.34
C ILE A 105 39.22 14.99 -4.26
N GLY A 106 38.49 15.81 -3.52
CA GLY A 106 39.00 16.61 -2.42
C GLY A 106 39.30 15.78 -1.18
N ASN A 107 40.13 16.32 -0.30
CA ASN A 107 40.49 15.68 0.96
C ASN A 107 39.26 15.43 1.85
N GLY A 108 39.26 14.34 2.60
CA GLY A 108 38.19 14.01 3.55
C GLY A 108 36.85 13.66 2.88
N THR A 109 36.87 13.27 1.61
CA THR A 109 35.70 12.78 0.89
C THR A 109 35.45 11.31 1.22
N GLU A 110 34.18 10.95 1.42
CA GLU A 110 33.73 9.56 1.56
C GLU A 110 32.92 9.15 0.31
N ILE A 111 33.18 7.97 -0.24
CA ILE A 111 32.46 7.43 -1.41
C ILE A 111 32.02 6.00 -1.12
N GLY A 112 30.71 5.76 -1.16
CA GLY A 112 30.10 4.44 -0.95
C GLY A 112 30.40 3.44 -2.07
N THR A 113 30.12 2.18 -1.80
CA THR A 113 30.30 1.07 -2.75
C THR A 113 29.29 1.12 -3.90
N GLY A 114 29.62 0.50 -5.03
CA GLY A 114 28.73 0.49 -6.21
C GLY A 114 28.58 1.84 -6.92
N THR A 115 29.30 2.88 -6.49
CA THR A 115 29.17 4.25 -7.00
C THR A 115 30.02 4.46 -8.24
N LEU A 116 29.44 5.13 -9.25
CA LEU A 116 30.15 5.60 -10.43
C LEU A 116 30.50 7.09 -10.29
N VAL A 117 31.79 7.39 -10.39
CA VAL A 117 32.31 8.76 -10.56
C VAL A 117 32.79 8.91 -12.00
N GLY A 118 31.99 9.58 -12.82
CA GLY A 118 32.22 9.74 -14.25
C GLY A 118 33.35 10.71 -14.60
N PRO A 119 33.64 10.87 -15.91
CA PRO A 119 34.70 11.75 -16.39
C PRO A 119 34.43 13.22 -16.06
N GLY A 120 35.46 13.90 -15.59
CA GLY A 120 35.44 15.34 -15.28
C GLY A 120 34.62 15.72 -14.05
N VAL A 121 34.20 14.74 -13.23
CA VAL A 121 33.51 15.01 -11.97
C VAL A 121 34.45 15.68 -10.97
N VAL A 122 33.94 16.65 -10.22
CA VAL A 122 34.66 17.30 -9.12
C VAL A 122 33.89 17.09 -7.83
N ILE A 123 34.54 16.50 -6.82
CA ILE A 123 34.00 16.32 -5.48
C ILE A 123 34.91 17.10 -4.52
N ASN A 124 34.39 18.14 -3.87
CA ASN A 124 35.17 18.98 -2.97
C ASN A 124 35.22 18.43 -1.54
N THR A 125 36.12 19.01 -0.75
CA THR A 125 36.45 18.57 0.61
C THR A 125 35.23 18.40 1.51
N GLY A 126 35.24 17.32 2.30
CA GLY A 126 34.20 17.02 3.29
C GLY A 126 32.90 16.46 2.72
N ALA A 127 32.79 16.30 1.40
CA ALA A 127 31.60 15.72 0.79
C ALA A 127 31.47 14.21 1.08
N ARG A 128 30.22 13.74 1.18
CA ARG A 128 29.88 12.33 1.42
C ARG A 128 28.97 11.83 0.31
N ILE A 129 29.42 10.82 -0.41
CA ILE A 129 28.69 10.17 -1.49
C ILE A 129 28.29 8.77 -1.01
N GLY A 130 26.99 8.47 -1.10
CA GLY A 130 26.40 7.21 -0.69
C GLY A 130 26.73 6.04 -1.62
N GLU A 131 26.06 4.93 -1.38
CA GLU A 131 26.19 3.70 -2.16
C GLU A 131 25.38 3.78 -3.46
N HIS A 132 25.87 3.15 -4.53
CA HIS A 132 25.19 3.05 -5.81
C HIS A 132 24.76 4.41 -6.40
N VAL A 133 25.52 5.46 -6.12
CA VAL A 133 25.32 6.80 -6.67
C VAL A 133 25.93 6.88 -8.06
N ILE A 134 25.31 7.66 -8.95
CA ILE A 134 25.93 8.06 -10.21
C ILE A 134 26.22 9.55 -10.17
N LEU A 135 27.51 9.90 -10.13
CA LEU A 135 27.99 11.24 -10.44
C LEU A 135 28.41 11.25 -11.91
N ASN A 136 27.56 11.79 -12.78
CA ASN A 136 27.75 11.68 -14.22
C ASN A 136 28.68 12.79 -14.76
N THR A 137 29.00 12.70 -16.06
CA THR A 137 29.99 13.54 -16.74
C THR A 137 29.90 15.01 -16.36
N SER A 138 31.02 15.57 -15.90
CA SER A 138 31.16 16.98 -15.54
C SER A 138 30.14 17.50 -14.51
N SER A 139 29.59 16.62 -13.66
CA SER A 139 28.86 17.05 -12.47
C SER A 139 29.82 17.48 -11.36
N SER A 140 29.37 18.36 -10.46
CA SER A 140 30.17 18.85 -9.34
C SER A 140 29.42 18.80 -8.02
N VAL A 141 30.11 18.32 -6.99
CA VAL A 141 29.65 18.26 -5.61
C VAL A 141 30.57 19.16 -4.78
N ASP A 142 30.04 20.28 -4.31
CA ASP A 142 30.84 21.24 -3.53
C ASP A 142 31.03 20.80 -2.07
N HIS A 143 31.77 21.59 -1.29
CA HIS A 143 32.19 21.23 0.07
C HIS A 143 31.01 20.88 1.00
N ASP A 144 31.23 19.93 1.89
CA ASP A 144 30.28 19.48 2.92
C ASP A 144 28.92 18.97 2.38
N CYS A 145 28.83 18.66 1.08
CA CYS A 145 27.61 18.10 0.51
C CYS A 145 27.40 16.63 0.92
N ILE A 146 26.14 16.22 1.00
CA ILE A 146 25.75 14.82 1.20
C ILE A 146 24.89 14.39 0.02
N VAL A 147 25.31 13.33 -0.67
CA VAL A 147 24.55 12.69 -1.74
C VAL A 147 24.20 11.27 -1.30
N SER A 148 22.94 11.04 -0.92
CA SER A 148 22.47 9.74 -0.42
C SER A 148 22.37 8.68 -1.51
N ASP A 149 22.27 7.44 -1.07
CA ASP A 149 22.29 6.22 -1.88
C ASP A 149 21.35 6.27 -3.08
N PHE A 150 21.72 5.58 -4.14
CA PHE A 150 20.95 5.43 -5.38
C PHE A 150 20.66 6.74 -6.14
N SER A 151 21.16 7.89 -5.69
CA SER A 151 20.99 9.16 -6.37
C SER A 151 21.73 9.21 -7.72
N HIS A 152 21.24 10.05 -8.62
CA HIS A 152 21.87 10.28 -9.92
C HIS A 152 21.97 11.79 -10.18
N LEU A 153 23.21 12.29 -10.16
CA LEU A 153 23.53 13.62 -10.68
C LEU A 153 23.86 13.45 -12.16
N CYS A 154 22.92 13.81 -13.03
CA CYS A 154 23.10 13.73 -14.48
C CYS A 154 24.23 14.66 -14.99
N PRO A 155 24.61 14.57 -16.28
CA PRO A 155 25.70 15.38 -16.81
C PRO A 155 25.52 16.88 -16.55
N GLY A 156 26.60 17.54 -16.13
CA GLY A 156 26.62 18.98 -15.85
C GLY A 156 25.77 19.43 -14.66
N VAL A 157 25.40 18.54 -13.74
CA VAL A 157 24.71 18.94 -12.50
C VAL A 157 25.68 19.60 -11.53
N HIS A 158 25.29 20.71 -10.93
CA HIS A 158 26.13 21.47 -10.00
C HIS A 158 25.45 21.67 -8.65
N LEU A 159 26.07 21.14 -7.59
CA LEU A 159 25.66 21.40 -6.20
C LEU A 159 26.53 22.51 -5.61
N GLY A 160 25.93 23.52 -4.96
CA GLY A 160 26.65 24.46 -4.10
C GLY A 160 26.98 23.86 -2.73
N GLY A 161 27.76 24.58 -1.90
CA GLY A 161 28.21 24.10 -0.59
C GLY A 161 27.09 23.70 0.38
N ASP A 162 27.34 22.65 1.19
CA ASP A 162 26.39 22.05 2.15
C ASP A 162 25.03 21.71 1.53
N VAL A 163 24.97 21.17 0.31
CA VAL A 163 23.71 20.64 -0.26
C VAL A 163 23.49 19.20 0.22
N ARG A 164 22.23 18.85 0.52
CA ARG A 164 21.84 17.46 0.84
C ARG A 164 20.84 16.91 -0.18
N ILE A 165 21.20 15.80 -0.80
CA ILE A 165 20.41 15.05 -1.76
C ILE A 165 19.95 13.75 -1.09
N GLY A 166 18.64 13.54 -1.00
CA GLY A 166 18.04 12.34 -0.42
C GLY A 166 18.15 11.10 -1.31
N GLU A 167 17.84 9.93 -0.75
CA GLU A 167 17.90 8.62 -1.43
C GLU A 167 17.17 8.65 -2.78
N GLY A 168 17.75 8.05 -3.81
CA GLY A 168 17.08 7.83 -5.10
C GLY A 168 16.76 9.09 -5.91
N VAL A 169 17.24 10.27 -5.50
CA VAL A 169 16.98 11.53 -6.22
C VAL A 169 17.62 11.52 -7.60
N MET A 170 16.90 12.02 -8.59
CA MET A 170 17.40 12.25 -9.94
C MET A 170 17.52 13.74 -10.21
N CYS A 171 18.74 14.25 -10.31
CA CYS A 171 19.01 15.61 -10.75
C CYS A 171 19.22 15.59 -12.26
N GLY A 172 18.24 16.05 -13.04
CA GLY A 172 18.32 16.08 -14.50
C GLY A 172 19.50 16.91 -15.03
N ILE A 173 19.87 16.66 -16.29
CA ILE A 173 21.04 17.27 -16.97
C ILE A 173 21.06 18.78 -16.74
N GLY A 174 22.22 19.31 -16.34
CA GLY A 174 22.41 20.76 -16.17
C GLY A 174 21.63 21.39 -15.01
N SER A 175 21.00 20.61 -14.13
CA SER A 175 20.32 21.18 -12.96
C SER A 175 21.33 21.74 -11.94
N SER A 176 20.93 22.81 -11.26
CA SER A 176 21.77 23.54 -10.30
C SER A 176 21.06 23.68 -8.96
N LEU A 177 21.78 23.41 -7.89
CA LEU A 177 21.28 23.49 -6.53
C LEU A 177 22.06 24.56 -5.76
N LEU A 178 21.36 25.57 -5.25
CA LEU A 178 22.00 26.62 -4.45
C LEU A 178 22.55 26.06 -3.12
N PRO A 179 23.57 26.70 -2.52
CA PRO A 179 24.12 26.29 -1.23
C PRO A 179 23.03 26.07 -0.18
N GLN A 180 23.23 25.09 0.70
CA GLN A 180 22.30 24.73 1.79
C GLN A 180 20.93 24.22 1.32
N SER A 181 20.75 23.93 0.03
CA SER A 181 19.53 23.27 -0.46
C SER A 181 19.39 21.85 0.10
N ARG A 182 18.13 21.39 0.21
CA ARG A 182 17.78 20.05 0.69
C ARG A 182 16.76 19.44 -0.28
N LEU A 183 17.06 18.28 -0.85
CA LEU A 183 16.13 17.50 -1.64
C LEU A 183 15.79 16.23 -0.88
N GLY A 184 14.50 16.02 -0.63
CA GLY A 184 14.01 14.78 -0.07
C GLY A 184 14.06 13.62 -1.07
N PRO A 185 13.85 12.40 -0.57
CA PRO A 185 14.08 11.18 -1.32
C PRO A 185 13.15 11.07 -2.54
N TRP A 186 13.61 10.36 -3.56
CA TRP A 186 12.86 10.05 -4.79
C TRP A 186 12.29 11.29 -5.51
N THR A 187 12.92 12.45 -5.31
CA THR A 187 12.64 13.67 -6.08
C THR A 187 13.23 13.56 -7.48
N VAL A 188 12.50 14.01 -8.49
CA VAL A 188 13.00 14.14 -9.86
C VAL A 188 13.07 15.62 -10.24
N LEU A 189 14.26 16.10 -10.55
CA LEU A 189 14.45 17.40 -11.20
C LEU A 189 14.54 17.19 -12.71
N GLY A 190 13.70 17.90 -13.47
CA GLY A 190 13.85 18.00 -14.92
C GLY A 190 15.17 18.69 -15.30
N ALA A 191 15.60 18.48 -16.55
CA ALA A 191 16.80 19.12 -17.07
C ALA A 191 16.78 20.66 -16.91
N GLY A 192 17.92 21.24 -16.59
CA GLY A 192 18.11 22.69 -16.40
C GLY A 192 17.39 23.28 -15.18
N SER A 193 16.90 22.46 -14.25
CA SER A 193 16.16 22.95 -13.09
C SER A 193 17.07 23.69 -12.10
N VAL A 194 16.58 24.79 -11.50
CA VAL A 194 17.31 25.53 -10.46
C VAL A 194 16.57 25.44 -9.14
N VAL A 195 17.17 24.77 -8.15
CA VAL A 195 16.61 24.63 -6.81
C VAL A 195 17.06 25.78 -5.93
N ILE A 196 16.08 26.55 -5.44
CA ILE A 196 16.28 27.71 -4.56
C ILE A 196 15.63 27.56 -3.19
N ARG A 197 14.90 26.45 -2.96
CA ARG A 197 14.18 26.16 -1.71
C ARG A 197 14.22 24.65 -1.42
N PRO A 198 14.12 24.25 -0.14
CA PRO A 198 14.00 22.84 0.24
C PRO A 198 12.81 22.15 -0.43
N ILE A 199 12.99 20.87 -0.75
CA ILE A 199 12.03 19.96 -1.37
C ILE A 199 11.87 18.75 -0.45
N ARG A 200 10.62 18.33 -0.16
CA ARG A 200 10.35 17.28 0.83
C ARG A 200 10.56 15.84 0.34
N GLY A 201 10.49 15.59 -0.96
CA GLY A 201 10.61 14.25 -1.55
C GLY A 201 9.39 13.89 -2.41
N PHE A 202 9.49 12.76 -3.12
CA PHE A 202 8.41 12.12 -3.87
C PHE A 202 7.64 13.05 -4.82
N GLU A 203 8.35 13.97 -5.48
CA GLU A 203 7.77 14.92 -6.41
C GLU A 203 8.64 15.15 -7.64
N VAL A 204 8.02 15.60 -8.74
CA VAL A 204 8.70 16.02 -9.95
C VAL A 204 8.68 17.55 -10.03
N ARG A 205 9.85 18.14 -10.26
CA ARG A 205 10.00 19.60 -10.44
C ARG A 205 10.77 19.94 -11.70
N VAL A 206 10.37 21.00 -12.38
CA VAL A 206 11.08 21.51 -13.57
C VAL A 206 11.24 23.02 -13.52
N GLY A 207 12.21 23.54 -14.29
CA GLY A 207 12.38 24.97 -14.55
C GLY A 207 13.32 25.71 -13.61
N ALA A 208 13.53 26.99 -13.88
CA ALA A 208 14.46 27.86 -13.16
C ALA A 208 13.75 29.18 -12.78
N PRO A 209 13.32 29.36 -11.52
CA PRO A 209 13.41 28.41 -10.41
C PRO A 209 12.47 27.22 -10.55
N SER A 210 12.83 26.09 -9.94
CA SER A 210 12.10 24.83 -10.08
C SER A 210 10.72 24.88 -9.41
N ARG A 211 9.70 24.44 -10.15
CA ARG A 211 8.31 24.35 -9.68
C ARG A 211 7.81 22.92 -9.84
N ARG A 212 6.94 22.51 -8.91
CA ARG A 212 6.26 21.22 -8.94
C ARG A 212 5.42 21.11 -10.21
N THR A 213 5.56 20.00 -10.94
CA THR A 213 4.79 19.74 -12.17
C THR A 213 3.88 18.54 -12.04
N ASN A 214 4.38 17.45 -11.47
CA ASN A 214 3.60 16.25 -11.16
C ASN A 214 3.95 15.78 -9.74
N ASN A 215 2.96 15.19 -9.07
CA ASN A 215 3.18 14.50 -7.81
C ASN A 215 3.35 13.00 -8.10
N LEU A 216 4.14 12.30 -7.29
CA LEU A 216 4.06 10.84 -7.19
C LEU A 216 2.92 10.41 -6.23
N VAL A 217 2.25 11.40 -5.62
CA VAL A 217 1.18 11.27 -4.65
C VAL A 217 -0.03 12.05 -5.15
N HIS A 218 -1.11 11.34 -5.40
CA HIS A 218 -2.35 11.86 -5.93
C HIS A 218 -3.47 11.76 -4.89
N ASP A 219 -4.22 12.87 -4.73
CA ASP A 219 -5.51 12.85 -4.06
C ASP A 219 -6.59 12.67 -5.13
N LEU A 220 -7.14 11.45 -5.21
CA LEU A 220 -8.13 11.05 -6.21
C LEU A 220 -9.57 11.31 -5.78
N THR A 221 -9.80 12.00 -4.66
CA THR A 221 -11.15 12.21 -4.10
C THR A 221 -12.14 12.78 -5.10
N ALA A 222 -11.70 13.80 -5.87
CA ALA A 222 -12.51 14.43 -6.90
C ALA A 222 -12.41 13.73 -8.27
N ASP A 223 -11.41 12.88 -8.47
CA ASP A 223 -11.13 12.20 -9.75
C ASP A 223 -11.65 10.76 -9.74
N THR A 224 -12.96 10.64 -9.76
CA THR A 224 -13.64 9.33 -9.76
C THR A 224 -13.36 8.52 -11.04
N ALA A 225 -12.92 9.14 -12.13
CA ALA A 225 -12.57 8.43 -13.36
C ALA A 225 -11.26 7.66 -13.19
N THR A 226 -10.21 8.35 -12.73
CA THR A 226 -8.90 7.73 -12.43
C THR A 226 -9.02 6.71 -11.31
N TRP A 227 -9.84 6.99 -10.28
CA TRP A 227 -10.12 6.01 -9.23
C TRP A 227 -10.76 4.72 -9.81
N ARG A 228 -11.78 4.83 -10.67
CA ARG A 228 -12.39 3.63 -11.28
C ARG A 228 -11.44 2.86 -12.19
N ASP A 229 -10.60 3.57 -12.96
CA ASP A 229 -9.54 2.93 -13.75
C ASP A 229 -8.60 2.12 -12.85
N LEU A 230 -8.15 2.71 -11.74
CA LEU A 230 -7.32 2.03 -10.76
C LEU A 230 -8.00 0.77 -10.23
N LEU A 231 -9.27 0.84 -9.81
CA LEU A 231 -9.99 -0.33 -9.32
C LEU A 231 -10.12 -1.42 -10.40
N SER A 232 -10.23 -1.08 -11.68
CA SER A 232 -10.30 -2.06 -12.76
C SER A 232 -9.01 -2.89 -12.91
N ARG A 233 -7.88 -2.37 -12.41
CA ARG A 233 -6.56 -3.01 -12.45
C ARG A 233 -6.23 -3.81 -11.19
N HIS A 234 -7.08 -3.77 -10.17
CA HIS A 234 -6.86 -4.42 -8.88
C HIS A 234 -8.04 -5.30 -8.45
N PRO A 235 -7.80 -6.47 -7.84
CA PRO A 235 -8.81 -7.13 -7.04
C PRO A 235 -9.31 -6.16 -5.96
N HIS A 236 -10.61 -5.89 -5.97
CA HIS A 236 -11.22 -4.94 -5.04
C HIS A 236 -12.61 -5.42 -4.62
N ASP A 237 -13.20 -4.68 -3.71
CA ASP A 237 -14.50 -4.94 -3.10
C ASP A 237 -15.27 -3.62 -2.96
N VAL A 238 -16.56 -3.68 -2.61
CA VAL A 238 -17.45 -2.53 -2.38
C VAL A 238 -16.81 -1.45 -1.51
N TYR A 239 -16.01 -1.85 -0.52
CA TYR A 239 -15.38 -0.94 0.43
C TYR A 239 -14.35 0.01 -0.21
N HIS A 240 -13.89 -0.29 -1.43
CA HIS A 240 -12.97 0.54 -2.20
C HIS A 240 -13.66 1.50 -3.16
N LEU A 241 -14.99 1.40 -3.31
CA LEU A 241 -15.74 2.24 -4.24
C LEU A 241 -15.88 3.68 -3.71
N PRO A 242 -15.77 4.70 -4.58
CA PRO A 242 -16.01 6.09 -4.19
C PRO A 242 -17.38 6.30 -3.56
N ALA A 243 -18.41 5.67 -4.14
CA ALA A 243 -19.79 5.75 -3.68
C ALA A 243 -19.98 5.23 -2.24
N TYR A 244 -19.27 4.16 -1.88
CA TYR A 244 -19.30 3.62 -0.53
C TYR A 244 -18.59 4.55 0.46
N LEU A 245 -17.41 5.05 0.11
CA LEU A 245 -16.65 5.98 0.95
C LEU A 245 -17.46 7.24 1.26
N GLU A 246 -18.10 7.84 0.25
CA GLU A 246 -18.97 9.01 0.41
C GLU A 246 -20.16 8.76 1.34
N THR A 247 -20.79 7.59 1.23
CA THR A 247 -21.89 7.19 2.12
C THR A 247 -21.41 7.10 3.57
N CYS A 248 -20.25 6.48 3.82
CA CYS A 248 -19.64 6.42 5.15
C CYS A 248 -19.21 7.80 5.65
N ALA A 249 -18.68 8.66 4.79
CA ALA A 249 -18.23 10.01 5.14
C ALA A 249 -19.38 10.87 5.68
N ARG A 250 -20.57 10.79 5.05
CA ARG A 250 -21.76 11.51 5.53
C ARG A 250 -22.25 10.99 6.87
N GLU A 251 -22.35 9.66 7.02
CA GLU A 251 -22.81 9.04 8.27
C GLU A 251 -21.86 9.34 9.44
N GLU A 252 -20.56 9.29 9.19
CA GLU A 252 -19.53 9.52 10.21
C GLU A 252 -19.12 10.99 10.38
N GLN A 253 -19.76 11.91 9.65
CA GLN A 253 -19.41 13.34 9.60
C GLN A 253 -17.92 13.58 9.34
N ALA A 254 -17.34 12.78 8.44
CA ALA A 254 -15.94 12.80 8.06
C ALA A 254 -15.74 13.38 6.66
N ARG A 255 -14.50 13.75 6.34
CA ARG A 255 -14.09 14.07 4.97
C ARG A 255 -13.66 12.79 4.25
N SER A 256 -14.18 12.52 3.07
CA SER A 256 -13.66 11.47 2.19
C SER A 256 -12.30 11.87 1.60
N MET A 257 -11.38 10.92 1.51
CA MET A 257 -10.09 11.10 0.87
C MET A 257 -9.66 9.82 0.17
N ALA A 258 -9.13 9.91 -1.04
CA ALA A 258 -8.53 8.77 -1.74
C ALA A 258 -7.06 9.07 -2.02
N LEU A 259 -6.17 8.41 -1.28
CA LEU A 259 -4.73 8.55 -1.51
C LEU A 259 -4.26 7.47 -2.48
N HIS A 260 -3.57 7.91 -3.53
CA HIS A 260 -2.86 7.04 -4.47
C HIS A 260 -1.42 7.49 -4.56
N VAL A 261 -0.49 6.57 -4.38
CA VAL A 261 0.94 6.81 -4.60
C VAL A 261 1.37 5.93 -5.75
N GLU A 262 2.04 6.51 -6.73
CA GLU A 262 2.56 5.83 -7.91
C GLU A 262 4.04 6.19 -8.10
N ILE A 263 4.90 5.17 -8.14
CA ILE A 263 6.34 5.33 -8.34
C ILE A 263 6.76 4.29 -9.37
N GLU A 264 7.12 4.74 -10.58
CA GLU A 264 7.45 3.87 -11.71
C GLU A 264 6.32 2.87 -11.99
N ASP A 265 6.53 1.58 -11.69
CA ASP A 265 5.59 0.48 -11.91
C ASP A 265 4.91 -0.02 -10.62
N THR A 266 5.18 0.62 -9.48
CA THR A 266 4.54 0.34 -8.20
C THR A 266 3.45 1.34 -7.85
N GLU A 267 2.46 0.87 -7.10
CA GLU A 267 1.40 1.74 -6.58
C GLU A 267 0.82 1.24 -5.25
N ILE A 268 0.35 2.17 -4.44
CA ILE A 268 -0.52 1.92 -3.29
C ILE A 268 -1.71 2.85 -3.34
N PHE A 269 -2.91 2.29 -3.14
CA PHE A 269 -4.16 3.03 -3.12
C PHE A 269 -4.93 2.76 -1.82
N LEU A 270 -5.51 3.83 -1.24
CA LEU A 270 -6.24 3.75 0.02
C LEU A 270 -7.40 4.75 0.09
N PRO A 271 -8.65 4.29 0.27
CA PRO A 271 -9.79 5.13 0.60
C PRO A 271 -9.86 5.39 2.11
N LEU A 272 -10.02 6.65 2.49
CA LEU A 272 -9.87 7.15 3.85
C LEU A 272 -11.01 8.09 4.23
N LEU A 273 -11.51 7.91 5.45
CA LEU A 273 -12.32 8.87 6.19
C LEU A 273 -11.38 9.69 7.08
N VAL A 274 -11.31 10.99 6.83
CA VAL A 274 -10.44 11.92 7.54
C VAL A 274 -11.26 12.71 8.54
N LYS A 275 -10.85 12.68 9.81
CA LYS A 275 -11.53 13.33 10.93
C LYS A 275 -10.57 14.24 11.68
N GLN A 276 -11.09 15.38 12.12
CA GLN A 276 -10.31 16.35 12.89
C GLN A 276 -9.93 15.73 14.23
N VAL A 277 -8.67 15.86 14.66
CA VAL A 277 -8.30 15.42 16.02
C VAL A 277 -9.16 16.15 17.06
N PRO A 278 -9.43 15.54 18.24
CA PRO A 278 -10.29 16.13 19.24
C PRO A 278 -9.88 17.57 19.59
N ARG A 279 -10.83 18.52 19.44
CA ARG A 279 -10.56 19.96 19.60
C ARG A 279 -10.06 20.32 21.00
N THR A 280 -10.42 19.52 21.99
CA THR A 280 -9.96 19.60 23.39
C THR A 280 -8.45 19.45 23.52
N LEU A 281 -7.79 18.78 22.58
CA LEU A 281 -6.34 18.56 22.56
C LEU A 281 -5.57 19.71 21.89
N GLY A 282 -6.23 20.74 21.37
CA GLY A 282 -5.60 22.00 20.95
C GLY A 282 -4.80 21.98 19.64
N LEU A 283 -4.59 20.83 18.99
CA LEU A 283 -3.96 20.72 17.68
C LEU A 283 -5.01 20.80 16.55
N ARG A 284 -5.62 21.97 16.38
CA ARG A 284 -6.83 22.14 15.55
C ARG A 284 -6.63 21.89 14.05
N ASP A 285 -5.40 21.96 13.55
CA ASP A 285 -5.12 21.76 12.13
C ASP A 285 -4.64 20.34 11.79
N TYR A 286 -4.72 19.42 12.76
CA TYR A 286 -4.32 18.04 12.60
C TYR A 286 -5.53 17.12 12.44
N TRP A 287 -5.29 16.01 11.77
CA TRP A 287 -6.31 15.02 11.42
C TRP A 287 -5.81 13.62 11.76
N ASP A 288 -6.74 12.70 11.95
CA ASP A 288 -6.47 11.27 11.78
C ASP A 288 -7.35 10.74 10.66
N ALA A 289 -6.91 9.64 10.05
CA ALA A 289 -7.65 9.00 9.00
C ALA A 289 -7.85 7.53 9.32
N ALA A 290 -9.01 7.01 8.94
CA ALA A 290 -9.33 5.60 9.04
C ALA A 290 -9.97 5.14 7.74
N THR A 291 -9.75 3.91 7.35
CA THR A 291 -10.52 3.34 6.25
C THR A 291 -12.00 3.21 6.66
N PRO A 292 -12.97 3.21 5.72
CA PRO A 292 -14.38 3.09 6.07
C PRO A 292 -14.72 1.75 6.75
N TYR A 293 -15.96 1.64 7.27
CA TYR A 293 -16.47 0.38 7.83
C TYR A 293 -16.42 -0.76 6.81
N GLY A 294 -16.16 -1.98 7.27
CA GLY A 294 -15.95 -3.15 6.43
C GLY A 294 -14.47 -3.52 6.31
N PHE A 295 -14.05 -3.92 5.11
CA PHE A 295 -12.70 -4.42 4.85
C PHE A 295 -11.94 -3.73 3.69
N PRO A 296 -11.84 -2.38 3.68
CA PRO A 296 -11.08 -1.60 2.69
C PRO A 296 -9.55 -1.67 2.89
N SER A 297 -8.93 -2.78 2.47
CA SER A 297 -7.48 -2.95 2.52
C SER A 297 -6.76 -1.93 1.61
N PRO A 298 -5.47 -1.62 1.84
CA PRO A 298 -4.66 -0.99 0.81
C PRO A 298 -4.57 -1.88 -0.42
N LEU A 299 -4.82 -1.32 -1.60
CA LEU A 299 -4.55 -2.01 -2.87
C LEU A 299 -3.11 -1.71 -3.25
N ILE A 300 -2.28 -2.75 -3.29
CA ILE A 300 -0.82 -2.62 -3.40
C ILE A 300 -0.32 -3.43 -4.59
N LYS A 301 0.44 -2.76 -5.46
CA LYS A 301 1.29 -3.38 -6.48
C LYS A 301 2.75 -3.09 -6.15
N ALA A 302 3.39 -4.02 -5.48
CA ALA A 302 4.83 -4.00 -5.20
C ALA A 302 5.34 -5.44 -5.06
N GLU A 303 6.38 -5.79 -5.81
CA GLU A 303 6.86 -7.18 -5.91
C GLU A 303 7.88 -7.57 -4.84
N THR A 304 8.48 -6.59 -4.15
CA THR A 304 9.56 -6.80 -3.19
C THR A 304 9.37 -5.93 -1.95
N PRO A 305 9.78 -6.37 -0.74
CA PRO A 305 9.70 -5.57 0.48
C PRO A 305 10.32 -4.17 0.37
N GLU A 306 11.45 -4.05 -0.34
CA GLU A 306 12.19 -2.80 -0.51
C GLU A 306 11.40 -1.75 -1.32
N ARG A 307 10.70 -2.22 -2.35
CA ARG A 307 9.79 -1.39 -3.16
C ARG A 307 8.57 -0.96 -2.35
N LEU A 308 8.07 -1.85 -1.49
CA LEU A 308 6.96 -1.55 -0.60
C LEU A 308 7.34 -0.48 0.44
N ARG A 309 8.55 -0.54 1.00
CA ARG A 309 9.10 0.48 1.91
C ARG A 309 9.00 1.88 1.32
N VAL A 310 9.46 2.04 0.08
CA VAL A 310 9.45 3.35 -0.60
C VAL A 310 8.02 3.87 -0.80
N LEU A 311 7.06 2.99 -1.13
CA LEU A 311 5.65 3.37 -1.21
C LEU A 311 5.09 3.83 0.14
N PHE A 312 5.45 3.16 1.24
CA PHE A 312 5.01 3.56 2.58
C PHE A 312 5.65 4.86 3.05
N ASP A 313 6.92 5.11 2.71
CA ASP A 313 7.60 6.38 2.99
C ASP A 313 6.90 7.52 2.25
N ALA A 314 6.54 7.32 0.98
CA ALA A 314 5.77 8.27 0.19
C ALA A 314 4.36 8.50 0.76
N LEU A 315 3.65 7.44 1.13
CA LEU A 315 2.33 7.52 1.79
C LEU A 315 2.43 8.29 3.12
N THR A 316 3.47 8.03 3.90
CA THR A 316 3.72 8.70 5.18
C THR A 316 3.97 10.19 4.97
N LEU A 317 4.81 10.55 4.00
CA LEU A 317 5.06 11.96 3.66
C LEU A 317 3.78 12.65 3.18
N ALA A 318 3.00 11.99 2.32
CA ALA A 318 1.71 12.50 1.86
C ALA A 318 0.77 12.84 3.02
N CYS A 319 0.69 11.93 4.00
CA CYS A 319 -0.09 12.15 5.21
C CYS A 319 0.44 13.33 6.04
N GLN A 320 1.76 13.43 6.22
CA GLN A 320 2.39 14.55 6.94
C GLN A 320 2.14 15.90 6.27
N GLU A 321 2.19 15.98 4.93
CA GLU A 321 1.87 17.21 4.19
C GLU A 321 0.43 17.67 4.42
N GLN A 322 -0.48 16.71 4.62
CA GLN A 322 -1.88 16.95 4.97
C GLN A 322 -2.13 17.04 6.49
N ARG A 323 -1.09 17.00 7.32
CA ARG A 323 -1.16 17.00 8.79
C ARG A 323 -2.03 15.86 9.35
N ILE A 324 -2.03 14.72 8.66
CA ILE A 324 -2.63 13.48 9.15
C ILE A 324 -1.59 12.81 10.07
N VAL A 325 -1.99 12.53 11.32
CA VAL A 325 -1.11 12.05 12.39
C VAL A 325 -1.06 10.53 12.44
N THR A 326 -2.20 9.87 12.20
CA THR A 326 -2.32 8.41 12.26
C THR A 326 -3.26 7.87 11.19
N LEU A 327 -2.97 6.66 10.70
CA LEU A 327 -3.85 5.87 9.86
C LEU A 327 -4.33 4.61 10.61
N PHE A 328 -5.64 4.41 10.65
CA PHE A 328 -6.25 3.15 11.10
C PHE A 328 -6.85 2.41 9.90
N ILE A 329 -6.22 1.30 9.51
CA ILE A 329 -6.51 0.59 8.26
C ILE A 329 -7.09 -0.78 8.58
N ARG A 330 -8.27 -1.09 8.05
CA ARG A 330 -8.90 -2.42 8.12
C ARG A 330 -8.47 -3.24 6.91
N LEU A 331 -7.97 -4.45 7.14
CA LEU A 331 -7.45 -5.30 6.07
C LEU A 331 -8.50 -6.31 5.61
N HIS A 332 -8.54 -6.54 4.30
CA HIS A 332 -9.44 -7.51 3.70
C HIS A 332 -8.99 -8.93 3.98
N PRO A 333 -9.82 -9.79 4.61
CA PRO A 333 -9.42 -11.17 4.93
C PRO A 333 -8.98 -12.00 3.70
N CYS A 334 -9.42 -11.62 2.50
CA CYS A 334 -9.02 -12.25 1.25
C CYS A 334 -7.84 -11.59 0.53
N PHE A 335 -7.36 -10.40 0.96
CA PHE A 335 -6.24 -9.68 0.30
C PHE A 335 -5.04 -9.61 1.25
N MET A 336 -4.33 -10.73 1.37
CA MET A 336 -3.35 -10.97 2.45
C MET A 336 -1.89 -11.08 1.99
N ASP A 337 -1.62 -10.87 0.71
CA ASP A 337 -0.30 -11.10 0.10
C ASP A 337 0.81 -10.24 0.72
N HIS A 338 0.46 -9.06 1.26
CA HIS A 338 1.42 -8.07 1.78
C HIS A 338 1.54 -8.04 3.31
N LEU A 339 0.86 -8.93 4.05
CA LEU A 339 0.80 -8.85 5.52
C LEU A 339 2.17 -8.84 6.21
N ALA A 340 3.10 -9.67 5.73
CA ALA A 340 4.42 -9.78 6.34
C ALA A 340 5.19 -8.46 6.22
N ALA A 341 5.12 -7.83 5.05
CA ALA A 341 5.80 -6.59 4.78
C ALA A 341 5.11 -5.39 5.46
N LEU A 342 3.78 -5.40 5.62
CA LEU A 342 3.06 -4.39 6.41
C LEU A 342 3.56 -4.31 7.86
N LYS A 343 3.97 -5.44 8.47
CA LYS A 343 4.48 -5.47 9.85
C LYS A 343 5.75 -4.64 10.04
N GLU A 344 6.52 -4.40 8.99
CA GLU A 344 7.75 -3.62 9.05
C GLU A 344 7.47 -2.11 9.08
N HIS A 345 6.28 -1.68 8.64
CA HIS A 345 5.92 -0.27 8.50
C HIS A 345 5.00 0.24 9.61
N GLY A 346 4.41 -0.63 10.42
CA GLY A 346 3.48 -0.22 11.47
C GLY A 346 2.96 -1.39 12.30
N GLN A 347 1.99 -1.11 13.17
CA GLN A 347 1.46 -2.10 14.09
C GLN A 347 0.33 -2.92 13.46
N MET A 348 0.52 -4.23 13.39
CA MET A 348 -0.49 -5.20 12.99
C MET A 348 -1.22 -5.78 14.20
N VAL A 349 -2.56 -5.78 14.16
CA VAL A 349 -3.41 -6.32 15.23
C VAL A 349 -4.43 -7.28 14.64
N MET A 350 -4.44 -8.52 15.13
CA MET A 350 -5.43 -9.56 14.77
C MET A 350 -6.63 -9.45 15.69
N HIS A 351 -7.83 -9.38 15.12
CA HIS A 351 -9.08 -9.29 15.88
C HIS A 351 -9.81 -10.64 15.99
N GLY A 352 -9.71 -11.47 14.94
CA GLY A 352 -10.22 -12.83 14.94
C GLY A 352 -10.65 -13.30 13.55
N PRO A 353 -11.13 -14.55 13.43
CA PRO A 353 -11.50 -15.13 12.15
C PRO A 353 -12.85 -14.60 11.63
N THR A 354 -12.93 -14.42 10.31
CA THR A 354 -14.16 -14.26 9.54
C THR A 354 -14.51 -15.57 8.83
N VAL A 355 -15.79 -15.82 8.60
CA VAL A 355 -16.25 -17.03 7.91
C VAL A 355 -16.46 -16.74 6.43
N LEU A 356 -15.83 -17.54 5.57
CA LEU A 356 -15.94 -17.44 4.12
C LEU A 356 -16.74 -18.63 3.59
N ILE A 357 -17.56 -18.42 2.56
CA ILE A 357 -18.15 -19.48 1.76
C ILE A 357 -17.56 -19.37 0.35
N HIS A 358 -16.87 -20.42 -0.10
CA HIS A 358 -16.35 -20.50 -1.46
C HIS A 358 -17.48 -20.93 -2.39
N LEU A 359 -18.05 -19.98 -3.11
CA LEU A 359 -19.23 -20.17 -3.94
C LEU A 359 -18.96 -21.04 -5.17
N GLU A 360 -17.69 -21.21 -5.58
CA GLU A 360 -17.28 -22.13 -6.65
C GLU A 360 -17.50 -23.61 -6.29
N GLU A 361 -17.64 -23.94 -5.01
CA GLU A 361 -17.94 -25.30 -4.57
C GLU A 361 -19.37 -25.73 -4.96
N THR A 362 -19.56 -27.03 -5.18
CA THR A 362 -20.84 -27.58 -5.63
C THR A 362 -21.92 -27.51 -4.53
N PRO A 363 -23.23 -27.55 -4.89
CA PRO A 363 -24.30 -27.60 -3.89
C PRO A 363 -24.11 -28.71 -2.84
N GLU A 364 -23.59 -29.86 -3.27
CA GLU A 364 -23.34 -31.03 -2.41
C GLU A 364 -22.21 -30.74 -1.43
N GLN A 365 -21.13 -30.08 -1.87
CA GLN A 365 -20.03 -29.67 -1.01
C GLN A 365 -20.49 -28.63 0.03
N HIS A 366 -21.23 -27.60 -0.40
CA HIS A 366 -21.83 -26.64 0.52
C HIS A 366 -22.77 -27.32 1.52
N TRP A 367 -23.58 -28.29 1.07
CA TRP A 367 -24.47 -29.04 1.96
C TRP A 367 -23.71 -29.92 2.94
N ALA A 368 -22.61 -30.55 2.52
CA ALA A 368 -21.75 -31.36 3.38
C ALA A 368 -21.09 -30.51 4.49
N GLN A 369 -20.61 -29.31 4.16
CA GLN A 369 -20.04 -28.35 5.12
C GLN A 369 -21.10 -27.74 6.05
N THR A 370 -22.38 -27.72 5.65
CA THR A 370 -23.45 -27.15 6.48
C THR A 370 -23.72 -28.06 7.69
N ARG A 371 -23.54 -27.52 8.90
CA ARG A 371 -23.74 -28.27 10.16
C ARG A 371 -25.12 -28.95 10.19
N THR A 372 -25.18 -30.16 10.75
CA THR A 372 -26.41 -30.98 10.81
C THR A 372 -27.61 -30.23 11.42
N ARG A 373 -27.38 -29.40 12.46
CA ARG A 373 -28.43 -28.57 13.06
C ARG A 373 -28.98 -27.52 12.08
N HIS A 374 -28.14 -26.92 11.24
CA HIS A 374 -28.55 -25.96 10.23
C HIS A 374 -29.33 -26.64 9.11
N ARG A 375 -28.84 -27.78 8.59
CA ARG A 375 -29.56 -28.60 7.58
C ARG A 375 -30.97 -28.98 8.04
N ARG A 376 -31.12 -29.46 9.27
CA ARG A 376 -32.44 -29.77 9.85
C ARG A 376 -33.33 -28.53 9.97
N SER A 377 -32.76 -27.37 10.29
CA SER A 377 -33.48 -26.08 10.35
C SER A 377 -33.99 -25.68 8.96
N LEU A 378 -33.13 -25.78 7.94
CA LEU A 378 -33.48 -25.45 6.55
C LEU A 378 -34.62 -26.33 6.04
N GLN A 379 -34.53 -27.65 6.24
CA GLN A 379 -35.60 -28.58 5.87
C GLN A 379 -36.93 -28.30 6.59
N LYS A 380 -36.88 -27.86 7.85
CA LYS A 380 -38.08 -27.48 8.60
C LYS A 380 -38.71 -26.20 8.06
N LEU A 381 -37.89 -25.19 7.74
CA LEU A 381 -38.34 -23.92 7.18
C LEU A 381 -38.98 -24.13 5.80
N ASP A 382 -38.33 -24.94 4.96
CA ASP A 382 -38.84 -25.34 3.64
C ASP A 382 -40.20 -26.05 3.75
N LYS A 383 -40.30 -27.10 4.60
CA LYS A 383 -41.56 -27.81 4.86
C LYS A 383 -42.65 -26.91 5.46
N ALA A 384 -42.26 -25.89 6.22
CA ALA A 384 -43.17 -24.92 6.80
C ALA A 384 -43.58 -23.82 5.80
N GLY A 385 -43.07 -23.83 4.57
CA GLY A 385 -43.46 -22.90 3.51
C GLY A 385 -42.75 -21.53 3.54
N PHE A 386 -41.61 -21.43 4.21
CA PHE A 386 -40.81 -20.19 4.17
C PHE A 386 -40.12 -20.06 2.81
N THR A 387 -40.08 -18.84 2.27
CA THR A 387 -39.51 -18.56 0.94
C THR A 387 -38.46 -17.46 0.99
N VAL A 388 -37.46 -17.54 0.12
CA VAL A 388 -36.44 -16.48 -0.05
C VAL A 388 -36.86 -15.57 -1.20
N ARG A 389 -36.71 -14.26 -1.03
CA ARG A 389 -36.80 -13.27 -2.11
C ARG A 389 -35.52 -12.45 -2.16
N ILE A 390 -35.09 -12.13 -3.37
CA ILE A 390 -33.89 -11.35 -3.62
C ILE A 390 -34.31 -10.15 -4.47
N ASP A 391 -33.86 -8.96 -4.06
CA ASP A 391 -34.13 -7.67 -4.67
C ASP A 391 -35.62 -7.29 -4.77
N ASP A 392 -36.44 -7.86 -3.88
CA ASP A 392 -37.79 -7.36 -3.58
C ASP A 392 -37.70 -6.08 -2.74
N TRP A 393 -37.34 -4.99 -3.39
CA TRP A 393 -37.08 -3.70 -2.74
C TRP A 393 -38.30 -3.05 -2.07
N SER A 394 -39.52 -3.57 -2.26
CA SER A 394 -40.67 -3.13 -1.47
C SER A 394 -40.55 -3.54 0.00
N GLN A 395 -39.67 -4.49 0.32
CA GLN A 395 -39.40 -4.96 1.69
C GLN A 395 -38.32 -4.15 2.41
N PHE A 396 -37.83 -3.06 1.80
CA PHE A 396 -36.70 -2.31 2.35
C PHE A 396 -37.00 -1.66 3.70
N ASP A 397 -38.22 -1.15 3.90
CA ASP A 397 -38.63 -0.61 5.20
C ASP A 397 -38.72 -1.71 6.27
N ALA A 398 -39.29 -2.87 5.92
CA ALA A 398 -39.34 -4.03 6.81
C ALA A 398 -37.92 -4.51 7.20
N PHE A 399 -36.95 -4.45 6.28
CA PHE A 399 -35.55 -4.72 6.60
C PHE A 399 -35.00 -3.76 7.66
N LYS A 400 -35.23 -2.45 7.51
CA LYS A 400 -34.74 -1.45 8.48
C LYS A 400 -35.30 -1.70 9.88
N ASP A 401 -36.58 -2.06 9.97
CA ASP A 401 -37.24 -2.39 11.23
C ASP A 401 -36.64 -3.66 11.87
N VAL A 402 -36.47 -4.72 11.08
CA VAL A 402 -35.85 -5.98 11.52
C VAL A 402 -34.41 -5.76 11.98
N TYR A 403 -33.65 -4.93 11.27
CA TYR A 403 -32.28 -4.59 11.61
C TYR A 403 -32.20 -3.84 12.94
N ARG A 404 -32.98 -2.76 13.09
CA ARG A 404 -33.02 -1.96 14.33
C ARG A 404 -33.41 -2.83 15.53
N ALA A 405 -34.49 -3.60 15.43
CA ALA A 405 -34.91 -4.51 16.50
C ALA A 405 -33.84 -5.57 16.83
N THR A 406 -33.06 -6.02 15.83
CA THR A 406 -31.94 -6.93 16.07
C THR A 406 -30.81 -6.27 16.85
N MET A 407 -30.44 -5.02 16.53
CA MET A 407 -29.39 -4.27 17.23
C MET A 407 -29.78 -3.96 18.68
N GLU A 408 -31.03 -3.57 18.92
CA GLU A 408 -31.58 -3.35 20.27
C GLU A 408 -31.53 -4.64 21.11
N ARG A 409 -31.96 -5.77 20.54
CA ARG A 409 -32.00 -7.06 21.22
C ARG A 409 -30.62 -7.56 21.66
N ILE A 410 -29.59 -7.36 20.83
CA ILE A 410 -28.23 -7.83 21.15
C ILE A 410 -27.41 -6.83 21.96
N GLY A 411 -28.00 -5.68 22.33
CA GLY A 411 -27.30 -4.63 23.06
C GLY A 411 -26.12 -4.05 22.29
N ALA A 412 -26.27 -3.88 20.97
CA ALA A 412 -25.20 -3.35 20.12
C ALA A 412 -24.76 -1.94 20.57
N THR A 413 -23.50 -1.58 20.30
CA THR A 413 -23.03 -0.22 20.56
C THR A 413 -23.70 0.78 19.61
N GLN A 414 -23.73 2.06 19.97
CA GLN A 414 -24.30 3.14 19.15
C GLN A 414 -23.72 3.19 17.72
N TYR A 415 -22.49 2.68 17.54
CA TYR A 415 -21.84 2.57 16.24
C TYR A 415 -22.63 1.73 15.21
N TYR A 416 -23.44 0.77 15.66
CA TYR A 416 -24.26 -0.08 14.76
C TYR A 416 -25.68 0.48 14.54
N PHE A 417 -26.02 1.61 15.13
CA PHE A 417 -27.33 2.25 14.94
C PHE A 417 -27.27 3.25 13.79
N PHE A 418 -27.22 2.73 12.56
CA PHE A 418 -27.19 3.54 11.35
C PHE A 418 -28.46 4.38 11.15
N SER A 419 -28.28 5.59 10.62
CA SER A 419 -29.38 6.49 10.31
C SER A 419 -30.26 5.98 9.16
N THR A 420 -31.52 6.41 9.09
CA THR A 420 -32.35 6.13 7.90
C THR A 420 -31.75 6.75 6.64
N GLY A 421 -31.05 7.88 6.77
CA GLY A 421 -30.29 8.50 5.69
C GLY A 421 -29.21 7.55 5.15
N TYR A 422 -28.42 6.92 6.02
CA TYR A 422 -27.39 5.95 5.63
C TYR A 422 -27.96 4.82 4.76
N PHE A 423 -29.07 4.21 5.15
CA PHE A 423 -29.67 3.12 4.36
C PHE A 423 -30.12 3.60 2.96
N CYS A 424 -30.75 4.77 2.88
CA CYS A 424 -31.18 5.34 1.62
C CYS A 424 -29.98 5.70 0.73
N ASP A 425 -28.97 6.34 1.30
CA ASP A 425 -27.73 6.71 0.61
C ASP A 425 -26.98 5.47 0.11
N LEU A 426 -26.90 4.41 0.93
CA LEU A 426 -26.27 3.15 0.55
C LEU A 426 -26.99 2.51 -0.65
N LYS A 427 -28.33 2.43 -0.61
CA LYS A 427 -29.14 1.90 -1.71
C LYS A 427 -28.99 2.71 -2.98
N GLN A 428 -29.05 4.04 -2.87
CA GLN A 428 -28.92 4.93 -4.02
C GLN A 428 -27.51 4.90 -4.63
N SER A 429 -26.48 4.92 -3.78
CA SER A 429 -25.10 5.11 -4.22
C SER A 429 -24.48 3.82 -4.77
N LEU A 430 -24.85 2.65 -4.21
CA LEU A 430 -24.33 1.37 -4.67
C LEU A 430 -25.13 0.75 -5.83
N GLY A 431 -26.42 1.10 -5.97
CA GLY A 431 -27.26 0.60 -7.05
C GLY A 431 -27.22 -0.92 -7.15
N ASP A 432 -26.83 -1.43 -8.33
CA ASP A 432 -26.77 -2.87 -8.64
C ASP A 432 -25.74 -3.65 -7.80
N ALA A 433 -24.82 -2.96 -7.12
CA ALA A 433 -23.86 -3.60 -6.22
C ALA A 433 -24.44 -3.90 -4.83
N LEU A 434 -25.65 -3.46 -4.51
CA LEU A 434 -26.35 -3.75 -3.25
C LEU A 434 -27.57 -4.63 -3.53
N HIS A 435 -27.73 -5.68 -2.73
CA HIS A 435 -28.83 -6.63 -2.84
C HIS A 435 -29.59 -6.76 -1.53
N LEU A 436 -30.91 -6.83 -1.61
CA LEU A 436 -31.78 -7.10 -0.47
C LEU A 436 -32.22 -8.55 -0.52
N VAL A 437 -31.84 -9.34 0.50
CA VAL A 437 -32.28 -10.73 0.64
C VAL A 437 -33.22 -10.82 1.83
N SER A 438 -34.46 -11.25 1.59
CA SER A 438 -35.47 -11.44 2.62
C SER A 438 -36.00 -12.87 2.65
N VAL A 439 -36.45 -13.29 3.83
CA VAL A 439 -37.15 -14.56 4.04
C VAL A 439 -38.56 -14.25 4.50
N HIS A 440 -39.54 -14.79 3.78
CA HIS A 440 -40.96 -14.60 4.05
C HIS A 440 -41.56 -15.87 4.67
N ALA A 441 -42.36 -15.69 5.71
CA ALA A 441 -43.24 -16.72 6.23
C ALA A 441 -44.42 -16.98 5.26
N PRO A 442 -45.16 -18.09 5.41
CA PRO A 442 -46.27 -18.43 4.50
C PRO A 442 -47.38 -17.39 4.43
N ASP A 443 -47.55 -16.59 5.48
CA ASP A 443 -48.50 -15.47 5.56
C ASP A 443 -47.98 -14.19 4.87
N GLY A 444 -46.77 -14.22 4.31
CA GLY A 444 -46.12 -13.11 3.63
C GLY A 444 -45.24 -12.24 4.53
N THR A 445 -45.26 -12.43 5.85
CA THR A 445 -44.51 -11.63 6.81
C THR A 445 -42.99 -11.80 6.64
N VAL A 446 -42.23 -10.70 6.69
CA VAL A 446 -40.76 -10.75 6.66
C VAL A 446 -40.23 -11.33 7.96
N ALA A 447 -39.65 -12.53 7.90
CA ALA A 447 -39.13 -13.28 9.03
C ALA A 447 -37.63 -13.02 9.29
N ALA A 448 -36.87 -12.77 8.23
CA ALA A 448 -35.49 -12.28 8.29
C ALA A 448 -35.20 -11.44 7.05
N ALA A 449 -34.25 -10.52 7.15
CA ALA A 449 -33.79 -9.73 6.02
C ALA A 449 -32.34 -9.30 6.23
N GLY A 450 -31.62 -9.10 5.13
CA GLY A 450 -30.24 -8.63 5.13
C GLY A 450 -29.86 -7.95 3.83
N LEU A 451 -28.90 -7.05 3.94
CA LEU A 451 -28.22 -6.41 2.82
C LEU A 451 -26.92 -7.15 2.53
N PHE A 452 -26.73 -7.46 1.26
CA PHE A 452 -25.52 -8.05 0.72
C PHE A 452 -24.94 -7.09 -0.31
N THR A 453 -23.62 -6.96 -0.36
CA THR A 453 -22.96 -6.20 -1.44
C THR A 453 -22.24 -7.16 -2.37
N HIS A 454 -22.21 -6.89 -3.67
CA HIS A 454 -21.57 -7.74 -4.67
C HIS A 454 -20.75 -6.88 -5.64
N VAL A 455 -19.42 -7.07 -5.60
CA VAL A 455 -18.46 -6.36 -6.47
C VAL A 455 -17.40 -7.34 -6.94
N GLY A 456 -17.20 -7.42 -8.25
CA GLY A 456 -16.29 -8.40 -8.85
C GLY A 456 -16.71 -9.82 -8.48
N GLU A 457 -15.79 -10.57 -7.86
CA GLU A 457 -16.02 -11.95 -7.45
C GLU A 457 -16.39 -12.08 -5.95
N ILE A 458 -16.59 -10.96 -5.25
CA ILE A 458 -16.75 -10.90 -3.79
C ILE A 458 -18.16 -10.44 -3.41
N VAL A 459 -18.76 -11.17 -2.48
CA VAL A 459 -20.01 -10.80 -1.82
C VAL A 459 -19.78 -10.63 -0.33
N GLN A 460 -20.28 -9.54 0.24
CA GLN A 460 -20.24 -9.31 1.68
C GLN A 460 -21.65 -9.41 2.26
N TYR A 461 -21.80 -10.20 3.32
CA TYR A 461 -22.97 -10.08 4.20
C TYR A 461 -22.80 -8.84 5.08
N HIS A 462 -23.32 -7.71 4.58
CA HIS A 462 -23.08 -6.39 5.16
C HIS A 462 -23.88 -6.16 6.44
N LEU A 463 -25.21 -6.27 6.36
CA LEU A 463 -26.12 -6.05 7.49
C LEU A 463 -27.27 -7.04 7.45
N GLY A 464 -27.82 -7.41 8.59
CA GLY A 464 -29.02 -8.23 8.61
C GLY A 464 -29.52 -8.57 9.99
N GLY A 465 -30.70 -9.16 10.03
CA GLY A 465 -31.41 -9.44 11.26
C GLY A 465 -32.48 -10.50 11.12
N THR A 466 -33.14 -10.78 12.24
CA THR A 466 -34.25 -11.73 12.33
C THR A 466 -35.35 -11.10 13.17
N ALA A 467 -36.57 -11.10 12.62
CA ALA A 467 -37.75 -10.57 13.27
C ALA A 467 -38.05 -11.35 14.56
N GLU A 468 -38.52 -10.64 15.59
CA GLU A 468 -38.67 -11.17 16.95
C GLU A 468 -39.58 -12.41 17.02
N GLY A 469 -40.71 -12.39 16.29
CA GLY A 469 -41.65 -13.51 16.22
C GLY A 469 -41.10 -14.79 15.59
N PHE A 470 -39.92 -14.74 14.94
CA PHE A 470 -39.36 -15.86 14.18
C PHE A 470 -38.03 -16.38 14.71
N LEU A 471 -37.58 -15.93 15.89
CA LEU A 471 -36.27 -16.30 16.44
C LEU A 471 -36.10 -17.81 16.66
N GLN A 472 -37.16 -18.50 17.07
CA GLN A 472 -37.13 -19.94 17.31
C GLN A 472 -36.96 -20.76 16.02
N GLN A 473 -37.53 -20.27 14.91
CA GLN A 473 -37.46 -20.90 13.59
C GLN A 473 -36.10 -20.64 12.92
N ALA A 474 -35.39 -19.57 13.32
CA ALA A 474 -34.08 -19.15 12.81
C ALA A 474 -34.03 -18.99 11.26
N PRO A 475 -34.93 -18.16 10.67
CA PRO A 475 -35.06 -17.99 9.21
C PRO A 475 -33.84 -17.38 8.53
N SER A 476 -32.96 -16.68 9.26
CA SER A 476 -31.68 -16.16 8.73
C SER A 476 -30.79 -17.26 8.14
N LYS A 477 -30.96 -18.52 8.54
CA LYS A 477 -30.27 -19.64 7.91
C LYS A 477 -30.70 -19.85 6.46
N LEU A 478 -32.01 -19.76 6.22
CA LEU A 478 -32.58 -19.87 4.88
C LEU A 478 -32.16 -18.67 4.02
N MET A 479 -32.06 -17.48 4.62
CA MET A 479 -31.53 -16.28 3.96
C MET A 479 -30.11 -16.51 3.43
N ILE A 480 -29.17 -16.95 4.28
CA ILE A 480 -27.77 -17.21 3.89
C ILE A 480 -27.70 -18.37 2.87
N HIS A 481 -28.52 -19.41 3.05
CA HIS A 481 -28.58 -20.53 2.11
C HIS A 481 -29.12 -20.13 0.73
N GLY A 482 -30.11 -19.25 0.67
CA GLY A 482 -30.62 -18.69 -0.59
C GLY A 482 -29.62 -17.75 -1.23
N ALA A 483 -29.02 -16.85 -0.44
CA ALA A 483 -27.99 -15.91 -0.91
C ALA A 483 -26.81 -16.65 -1.55
N ARG A 484 -26.24 -17.66 -0.88
CA ARG A 484 -25.11 -18.41 -1.46
C ARG A 484 -25.46 -19.09 -2.80
N ALA A 485 -26.69 -19.60 -2.95
CA ALA A 485 -27.11 -20.26 -4.18
C ALA A 485 -27.25 -19.24 -5.32
N TRP A 486 -27.91 -18.12 -5.03
CA TRP A 486 -28.13 -17.06 -6.01
C TRP A 486 -26.83 -16.39 -6.45
N PHE A 487 -25.98 -15.97 -5.51
CA PHE A 487 -24.73 -15.26 -5.85
C PHE A 487 -23.75 -16.14 -6.64
N ARG A 488 -23.74 -17.46 -6.40
CA ARG A 488 -22.97 -18.40 -7.23
C ARG A 488 -23.43 -18.36 -8.69
N GLU A 489 -24.73 -18.34 -8.94
CA GLU A 489 -25.30 -18.25 -10.28
C GLU A 489 -25.04 -16.88 -10.94
N HIS A 490 -24.68 -15.87 -10.15
CA HIS A 490 -24.38 -14.50 -10.58
C HIS A 490 -22.88 -14.19 -10.60
N GLY A 491 -22.01 -15.21 -10.63
CA GLY A 491 -20.58 -15.06 -10.90
C GLY A 491 -19.71 -14.73 -9.68
N ALA A 492 -20.27 -14.69 -8.47
CA ALA A 492 -19.49 -14.53 -7.27
C ALA A 492 -18.71 -15.81 -6.92
N ARG A 493 -17.50 -15.66 -6.38
CA ARG A 493 -16.65 -16.77 -5.92
C ARG A 493 -16.56 -16.86 -4.41
N ILE A 494 -16.68 -15.74 -3.71
CA ILE A 494 -16.56 -15.69 -2.24
C ILE A 494 -17.77 -14.95 -1.67
N LEU A 495 -18.44 -15.57 -0.70
CA LEU A 495 -19.36 -14.87 0.21
C LEU A 495 -18.73 -14.80 1.59
N ASN A 496 -18.33 -13.59 2.00
CA ASN A 496 -17.81 -13.32 3.34
C ASN A 496 -18.97 -13.01 4.30
N LEU A 497 -19.14 -13.86 5.32
CA LEU A 497 -20.14 -13.68 6.36
C LEU A 497 -19.67 -12.75 7.49
N GLY A 498 -18.40 -12.35 7.49
CA GLY A 498 -17.77 -11.61 8.57
C GLY A 498 -17.44 -12.47 9.80
N GLY A 499 -17.00 -11.83 10.87
CA GLY A 499 -16.62 -12.47 12.15
C GLY A 499 -17.73 -12.42 13.20
N GLY A 500 -17.41 -12.80 14.45
CA GLY A 500 -18.24 -12.51 15.61
C GLY A 500 -18.11 -11.06 16.07
N LEU A 501 -18.77 -10.69 17.17
CA LEU A 501 -18.74 -9.33 17.70
C LEU A 501 -17.30 -8.93 18.06
N GLY A 502 -16.80 -7.86 17.42
CA GLY A 502 -15.42 -7.42 17.62
C GLY A 502 -14.35 -8.44 17.20
N GLY A 503 -14.69 -9.43 16.37
CA GLY A 503 -13.78 -10.52 15.98
C GLY A 503 -13.80 -11.73 16.93
N ALA A 504 -14.57 -11.69 18.02
CA ALA A 504 -14.64 -12.81 18.96
C ALA A 504 -15.20 -14.09 18.32
N GLN A 505 -14.81 -15.25 18.85
CA GLN A 505 -15.39 -16.55 18.48
C GLN A 505 -16.67 -16.84 19.28
N ASP A 506 -17.61 -15.91 19.25
CA ASP A 506 -18.87 -15.93 19.98
C ASP A 506 -19.97 -16.78 19.28
N ASP A 507 -21.20 -16.73 19.81
CA ASP A 507 -22.35 -17.43 19.22
C ASP A 507 -22.66 -16.96 17.80
N LEU A 508 -22.39 -15.69 17.46
CA LEU A 508 -22.57 -15.16 16.11
C LEU A 508 -21.55 -15.77 15.15
N PHE A 509 -20.28 -15.86 15.57
CA PHE A 509 -19.25 -16.57 14.80
C PHE A 509 -19.61 -18.06 14.64
N GLN A 510 -20.03 -18.74 15.70
CA GLN A 510 -20.41 -20.15 15.64
C GLN A 510 -21.65 -20.40 14.77
N PHE A 511 -22.58 -19.45 14.72
CA PHE A 511 -23.70 -19.47 13.80
C PHE A 511 -23.21 -19.45 12.34
N LYS A 512 -22.30 -18.52 12.00
CA LYS A 512 -21.71 -18.37 10.65
C LYS A 512 -20.87 -19.59 10.26
N ARG A 513 -20.04 -20.11 11.17
CA ARG A 513 -19.28 -21.38 11.02
C ARG A 513 -20.16 -22.59 10.76
N GLY A 514 -21.47 -22.47 10.96
CA GLY A 514 -22.41 -23.52 10.60
C GLY A 514 -22.68 -23.65 9.10
N PHE A 515 -22.25 -22.70 8.27
CA PHE A 515 -22.43 -22.74 6.80
C PHE A 515 -21.17 -23.17 6.04
N SER A 516 -19.98 -22.90 6.58
CA SER A 516 -18.71 -23.28 5.95
C SER A 516 -17.60 -23.50 6.98
N GLU A 517 -16.65 -24.36 6.59
CA GLU A 517 -15.44 -24.69 7.32
C GLU A 517 -14.25 -23.76 6.99
N HIS A 518 -14.40 -22.87 6.01
CA HIS A 518 -13.37 -21.91 5.61
C HIS A 518 -13.38 -20.65 6.49
N THR A 519 -12.20 -20.18 6.88
CA THR A 519 -11.99 -18.93 7.63
C THR A 519 -10.77 -18.18 7.14
N ALA A 520 -10.80 -16.87 7.29
CA ALA A 520 -9.64 -16.00 7.14
C ALA A 520 -9.57 -15.03 8.30
N ASP A 521 -8.37 -14.67 8.75
CA ASP A 521 -8.21 -13.77 9.88
C ASP A 521 -8.47 -12.31 9.47
N PHE A 522 -9.17 -11.57 10.32
CA PHE A 522 -9.33 -10.13 10.17
C PHE A 522 -8.25 -9.39 10.96
N TRP A 523 -7.53 -8.50 10.27
CA TRP A 523 -6.46 -7.70 10.82
C TRP A 523 -6.73 -6.21 10.63
N THR A 524 -6.16 -5.41 11.53
CA THR A 524 -5.99 -3.97 11.32
C THR A 524 -4.53 -3.61 11.29
N PHE A 525 -4.17 -2.71 10.39
CA PHE A 525 -2.87 -2.08 10.30
C PHE A 525 -2.95 -0.65 10.84
N ARG A 526 -1.99 -0.26 11.69
CA ARG A 526 -1.99 1.02 12.39
C ARG A 526 -0.66 1.72 12.15
N LEU A 527 -0.72 2.90 11.57
CA LEU A 527 0.46 3.68 11.19
C LEU A 527 0.43 5.03 11.91
N VAL A 528 1.55 5.40 12.53
CA VAL A 528 1.80 6.76 13.01
C VAL A 528 2.60 7.48 11.94
N THR A 529 2.01 8.49 11.32
CA THR A 529 2.63 9.23 10.22
C THR A 529 3.36 10.47 10.71
N ASP A 530 2.97 11.05 11.85
CA ASP A 530 3.70 12.15 12.52
C ASP A 530 3.90 11.81 14.00
N ALA A 531 5.07 11.27 14.33
CA ALA A 531 5.38 10.82 15.69
C ALA A 531 5.35 11.97 16.71
N ALA A 532 5.90 13.13 16.36
CA ALA A 532 5.96 14.28 17.25
C ALA A 532 4.55 14.82 17.56
N ALA A 533 3.68 14.92 16.55
CA ALA A 533 2.29 15.30 16.77
C ALA A 533 1.51 14.25 17.56
N CYS A 534 1.75 12.96 17.30
CA CYS A 534 1.10 11.86 18.02
C CYS A 534 1.47 11.85 19.50
N GLU A 535 2.76 11.99 19.82
CA GLU A 535 3.26 12.05 21.20
C GLU A 535 2.68 13.25 21.96
N GLU A 536 2.60 14.41 21.31
CA GLU A 536 2.00 15.60 21.91
C GLU A 536 0.49 15.44 22.15
N LEU A 537 -0.25 14.83 21.22
CA LEU A 537 -1.66 14.51 21.39
C LEU A 537 -1.88 13.53 22.55
N ASP A 538 -1.08 12.47 22.63
CA ASP A 538 -1.15 11.48 23.69
C ASP A 538 -0.84 12.09 25.06
N ARG A 539 0.15 12.98 25.14
CA ARG A 539 0.49 13.72 26.36
C ARG A 539 -0.68 14.60 26.82
N ARG A 540 -1.27 15.38 25.91
CA ARG A 540 -2.42 16.25 26.22
C ARG A 540 -3.66 15.46 26.62
N HIS A 541 -3.88 14.31 25.99
CA HIS A 541 -4.95 13.39 26.35
C HIS A 541 -4.76 12.87 27.77
N ALA A 542 -3.56 12.38 28.11
CA ALA A 542 -3.23 11.92 29.45
C ALA A 542 -3.42 13.02 30.52
N ASP A 543 -3.05 14.27 30.20
CA ASP A 543 -3.22 15.41 31.11
C ASP A 543 -4.70 15.71 31.42
N LEU A 544 -5.59 15.54 30.43
CA LEU A 544 -7.04 15.75 30.55
C LEU A 544 -7.77 14.57 31.18
N HIS A 545 -7.24 13.35 31.03
CA HIS A 545 -7.91 12.09 31.37
C HIS A 545 -7.13 11.26 32.40
N ARG A 546 -6.48 11.91 33.39
CA ARG A 546 -5.56 11.28 34.37
C ARG A 546 -6.11 10.09 35.14
N GLU A 547 -7.43 9.97 35.27
CA GLU A 547 -8.10 8.92 36.05
C GLU A 547 -8.68 7.79 35.19
N LEU A 548 -8.52 7.85 33.86
CA LEU A 548 -9.09 6.86 32.95
C LEU A 548 -8.09 5.73 32.66
N GLU A 549 -8.48 4.51 33.03
CA GLU A 549 -7.82 3.31 32.53
C GLU A 549 -8.16 3.11 31.04
N MET A 550 -7.14 3.21 30.19
CA MET A 550 -7.30 3.00 28.76
C MET A 550 -7.19 1.50 28.41
N PRO A 551 -8.11 0.96 27.60
CA PRO A 551 -8.03 -0.40 27.09
C PRO A 551 -6.70 -0.64 26.38
N CYS A 552 -6.07 -1.77 26.71
CA CYS A 552 -4.86 -2.19 26.03
C CYS A 552 -5.12 -2.30 24.52
N GLY A 553 -4.29 -1.64 23.71
CA GLY A 553 -4.39 -1.70 22.25
C GLY A 553 -5.46 -0.80 21.62
N TYR A 554 -6.03 0.18 22.33
CA TYR A 554 -6.83 1.24 21.68
C TYR A 554 -5.94 2.11 20.77
N PHE A 555 -6.42 2.46 19.57
CA PHE A 555 -5.67 3.27 18.61
C PHE A 555 -6.58 4.18 17.79
N PRO A 556 -6.19 5.45 17.57
CA PRO A 556 -5.06 6.13 18.23
C PRO A 556 -5.39 6.44 19.70
N ARG A 557 -4.40 6.43 20.58
CA ARG A 557 -4.61 6.50 22.03
C ARG A 557 -5.36 7.77 22.43
N TYR A 558 -4.97 8.92 21.88
CA TYR A 558 -5.60 10.22 22.12
C TYR A 558 -7.08 10.34 21.72
N ARG A 559 -7.67 9.36 21.00
CA ARG A 559 -9.11 9.32 20.69
C ARG A 559 -9.94 8.65 21.78
N TYR A 560 -9.33 7.97 22.74
CA TYR A 560 -10.08 7.25 23.77
C TYR A 560 -10.89 8.24 24.63
N HIS A 561 -12.20 8.04 24.74
CA HIS A 561 -13.12 8.97 25.44
C HIS A 561 -13.16 10.41 24.92
N CYS A 562 -12.71 10.65 23.69
CA CYS A 562 -12.88 11.92 23.00
C CYS A 562 -13.90 11.73 21.87
N SER A 563 -15.15 12.17 22.08
CA SER A 563 -16.18 12.18 21.05
C SER A 563 -15.93 13.25 19.98
#